data_AF-A0A942GPB1-F1
#
_entry.id   AF-A0A942GPB1-F1
#
_cell.length_a   1.000
_cell.length_b   1.000
_cell.length_c   1.000
_cell.angle_alpha   90.00
_cell.angle_beta   90.00
_cell.angle_gamma   90.00
#
_symmetry.space_group_name_H-M   'P 1'
#
loop_
_entity.id
_entity.type
_entity.pdbx_description
1 polymer ?
#
loop_
_entity_poly.entity_id
_entity_poly.type
_entity_poly.pdbx_seq_one_letter_code
_entity_poly.pdbx_strand_id
1 'polypeptide(L)'
;MVITEPLARRFIGTYTDFLGSLLPDSAKAGKRTTQWLVTARKRFLGNQSRLQAYVRAHPQADAEMLEAIAALRIRSWIYLKDTTAYSVWMDEAGEQAYGVLGLTQRVRDLCQGGSGVILTAGLMPLGGRWVTDGLVENLAWLGPNYRRDLTQAYNRLRQSGRFSTGPA
;
A
#
# COMPACT_ATOMS: atom_id res chain seq x y z
N MET A 1 -7.89 -12.55 2.00
CA MET A 1 -7.33 -11.43 2.79
C MET A 1 -7.28 -10.18 1.93
N VAL A 2 -8.48 -9.70 1.58
CA VAL A 2 -8.70 -8.48 0.81
C VAL A 2 -9.85 -7.74 1.47
N ILE A 3 -9.99 -6.44 1.22
CA ILE A 3 -11.17 -5.69 1.61
C ILE A 3 -12.38 -6.08 0.74
N THR A 4 -13.56 -5.56 1.08
CA THR A 4 -14.77 -5.81 0.29
C THR A 4 -14.64 -5.21 -1.11
N GLU A 5 -15.22 -5.87 -2.10
CA GLU A 5 -15.16 -5.43 -3.49
C GLU A 5 -15.69 -4.00 -3.72
N PRO A 6 -16.82 -3.56 -3.11
CA PRO A 6 -17.29 -2.18 -3.26
C PRO A 6 -16.27 -1.15 -2.76
N LEU A 7 -15.64 -1.41 -1.61
CA LEU A 7 -14.63 -0.51 -1.04
C LEU A 7 -13.36 -0.48 -1.90
N ALA A 8 -12.92 -1.64 -2.40
CA ALA A 8 -11.79 -1.73 -3.32
C ALA A 8 -12.03 -0.95 -4.62
N ARG A 9 -13.22 -1.10 -5.22
CA ARG A 9 -13.56 -0.40 -6.47
C ARG A 9 -13.59 1.12 -6.29
N ARG A 10 -14.18 1.62 -5.20
CA ARG A 10 -14.17 3.05 -4.86
C ARG A 10 -12.74 3.58 -4.76
N PHE A 11 -11.88 2.90 -3.98
CA PHE A 11 -10.50 3.32 -3.82
C PHE A 11 -9.73 3.30 -5.15
N ILE A 12 -9.83 2.20 -5.92
CA ILE A 12 -9.13 2.05 -7.19
C ILE A 12 -9.55 3.14 -8.18
N GLY A 13 -10.85 3.44 -8.28
CA GLY A 13 -11.36 4.50 -9.15
C GLY A 13 -10.77 5.85 -8.78
N THR A 14 -11.00 6.30 -7.54
CA THR A 14 -10.52 7.61 -7.08
C THR A 14 -9.00 7.74 -7.14
N TYR A 15 -8.27 6.68 -6.79
CA TYR A 15 -6.80 6.68 -6.83
C TYR A 15 -6.26 6.74 -8.27
N THR A 16 -6.89 6.00 -9.19
CA THR A 16 -6.52 6.01 -10.62
C THR A 16 -6.80 7.37 -11.25
N ASP A 17 -7.95 7.99 -10.95
CA ASP A 17 -8.32 9.31 -11.45
C ASP A 17 -7.37 10.39 -10.91
N PHE A 18 -7.12 10.38 -9.59
CA PHE A 18 -6.19 11.31 -8.96
C PHE A 18 -4.79 11.18 -9.56
N LEU A 19 -4.21 9.98 -9.58
CA LEU A 19 -2.87 9.78 -10.15
C LEU A 19 -2.84 10.10 -11.65
N GLY A 20 -3.92 9.80 -12.38
CA GLY A 20 -4.10 10.10 -13.79
C GLY A 20 -4.04 11.60 -14.07
N SER A 21 -4.56 12.43 -13.16
CA SER A 21 -4.51 13.90 -13.27
C SER A 21 -3.09 14.48 -13.15
N LEU A 22 -2.12 13.71 -12.61
CA LEU A 22 -0.76 14.19 -12.36
C LEU A 22 0.17 14.07 -13.58
N LEU A 23 -0.31 13.41 -14.64
CA LEU A 23 0.44 13.12 -15.85
C LEU A 23 -0.35 13.60 -17.08
N PRO A 24 0.32 14.25 -18.06
CA PRO A 24 -0.30 14.51 -19.35
C PRO A 24 -0.53 13.19 -20.11
N ASP A 25 -1.46 13.18 -21.05
CA ASP A 25 -1.82 11.95 -21.79
C ASP A 25 -0.66 11.41 -22.63
N SER A 26 0.22 12.29 -23.14
CA SER A 26 1.46 11.90 -23.81
C SER A 26 2.39 11.07 -22.91
N ALA A 27 2.36 11.28 -21.59
CA ALA A 27 3.16 10.50 -20.65
C ALA A 27 2.56 9.11 -20.35
N LYS A 28 1.26 8.91 -20.65
CA LYS A 28 0.52 7.65 -20.49
C LYS A 28 0.49 6.82 -21.78
N ALA A 29 0.54 7.48 -22.93
CA ALA A 29 0.44 6.86 -24.25
C ALA A 29 1.44 5.68 -24.41
N GLY A 30 0.94 4.55 -24.89
CA GLY A 30 1.74 3.34 -25.13
C GLY A 30 2.20 2.57 -23.87
N LYS A 31 1.83 3.01 -22.67
CA LYS A 31 2.20 2.33 -21.41
C LYS A 31 1.04 1.54 -20.82
N ARG A 32 1.36 0.45 -20.13
CA ARG A 32 0.39 -0.26 -19.29
C ARG A 32 -0.05 0.63 -18.13
N THR A 33 -1.27 0.43 -17.66
CA THR A 33 -1.85 1.21 -16.55
C THR A 33 -0.95 1.25 -15.32
N THR A 34 -0.39 0.11 -14.92
CA THR A 34 0.51 0.01 -13.77
C THR A 34 1.79 0.84 -13.94
N GLN A 35 2.33 0.95 -15.16
CA GLN A 35 3.58 1.67 -15.42
C GLN A 35 3.41 3.19 -15.24
N TRP A 36 2.32 3.75 -15.78
CA TRP A 36 2.08 5.18 -15.61
C TRP A 36 1.58 5.52 -14.20
N LEU A 37 0.82 4.63 -13.54
CA LEU A 37 0.41 4.81 -12.14
C LEU A 37 1.62 4.91 -11.20
N VAL A 38 2.61 4.04 -11.36
CA VAL A 38 3.87 4.11 -10.61
C VAL A 38 4.58 5.45 -10.83
N THR A 39 4.60 5.94 -12.08
CA THR A 39 5.21 7.24 -12.42
C THR A 39 4.46 8.40 -11.76
N ALA A 40 3.13 8.37 -11.80
CA ALA A 40 2.28 9.37 -11.15
C ALA A 40 2.46 9.36 -9.63
N ARG A 41 2.52 8.16 -9.02
CA ARG A 41 2.75 7.98 -7.58
C ARG A 41 4.07 8.60 -7.13
N LYS A 42 5.14 8.47 -7.94
CA LYS A 42 6.43 9.16 -7.68
C LYS A 42 6.30 10.68 -7.73
N ARG A 43 5.51 11.23 -8.66
CA ARG A 43 5.21 12.67 -8.70
C ARG A 43 4.40 13.14 -7.49
N PHE A 44 3.44 12.34 -7.05
CA PHE A 44 2.68 12.62 -5.83
C PHE A 44 3.60 12.65 -4.60
N LEU A 45 4.51 11.69 -4.45
CA LEU A 45 5.49 11.68 -3.37
C LEU A 45 6.41 12.90 -3.37
N GLY A 46 6.82 13.35 -4.56
CA GLY A 46 7.64 14.55 -4.69
C GLY A 46 6.90 15.85 -4.33
N ASN A 47 5.57 15.87 -4.35
CA ASN A 47 4.78 17.02 -3.94
C ASN A 47 3.34 16.63 -3.56
N GLN A 48 3.10 16.44 -2.26
CA GLN A 48 1.80 16.03 -1.72
C GLN A 48 0.72 17.13 -1.81
N SER A 49 1.09 18.41 -2.00
CA SER A 49 0.10 19.49 -2.13
C SER A 49 -0.78 19.35 -3.38
N ARG A 50 -0.34 18.54 -4.35
CA ARG A 50 -1.12 18.16 -5.54
C ARG A 50 -2.46 17.52 -5.19
N LEU A 51 -2.55 16.79 -4.07
CA LEU A 51 -3.82 16.21 -3.63
C LEU A 51 -4.80 17.30 -3.20
N GLN A 52 -4.35 18.32 -2.47
CA GLN A 52 -5.21 19.43 -2.08
C GLN A 52 -5.72 20.23 -3.30
N ALA A 53 -4.86 20.42 -4.29
CA ALA A 53 -5.26 21.04 -5.56
C ALA A 53 -6.32 20.21 -6.29
N TYR A 54 -6.15 18.87 -6.31
CA TYR A 54 -7.13 17.96 -6.89
C TYR A 54 -8.47 18.01 -6.17
N VAL A 55 -8.47 17.98 -4.83
CA VAL A 55 -9.70 18.07 -4.00
C VAL A 55 -10.47 19.36 -4.29
N ARG A 56 -9.78 20.51 -4.40
CA ARG A 56 -10.42 21.78 -4.75
C ARG A 56 -11.03 21.79 -6.16
N ALA A 57 -10.38 21.14 -7.11
CA ALA A 57 -10.85 21.07 -8.50
C ALA A 57 -11.96 20.04 -8.73
N HIS A 58 -12.11 19.06 -7.82
CA HIS A 58 -13.06 17.95 -7.95
C HIS A 58 -13.88 17.78 -6.64
N PRO A 59 -14.75 18.76 -6.29
CA PRO A 59 -15.53 18.71 -5.05
C PRO A 59 -16.49 17.51 -4.97
N GLN A 60 -16.83 16.90 -6.10
CA GLN A 60 -17.68 15.71 -6.20
C GLN A 60 -16.94 14.38 -6.04
N ALA A 61 -15.60 14.40 -5.96
CA ALA A 61 -14.82 13.19 -5.79
C ALA A 61 -15.04 12.55 -4.42
N ASP A 62 -14.83 11.23 -4.33
CA ASP A 62 -15.07 10.47 -3.10
C ASP A 62 -14.13 10.91 -1.97
N ALA A 63 -14.65 11.70 -1.02
CA ALA A 63 -13.89 12.31 0.05
C ALA A 63 -13.20 11.28 0.96
N GLU A 64 -13.88 10.18 1.30
CA GLU A 64 -13.32 9.10 2.11
C GLU A 64 -12.09 8.47 1.41
N MET A 65 -12.17 8.27 0.09
CA MET A 65 -11.03 7.73 -0.66
C MET A 65 -9.89 8.74 -0.78
N LEU A 66 -10.19 10.04 -0.92
CA LEU A 66 -9.18 11.09 -0.94
C LEU A 66 -8.46 11.24 0.42
N GLU A 67 -9.16 11.04 1.53
CA GLU A 67 -8.57 10.97 2.87
C GLU A 67 -7.64 9.76 3.00
N ALA A 68 -8.05 8.59 2.52
CA ALA A 68 -7.20 7.40 2.49
C ALA A 68 -5.93 7.61 1.63
N ILE A 69 -6.05 8.30 0.49
CA ILE A 69 -4.91 8.70 -0.36
C ILE A 69 -4.01 9.71 0.36
N ALA A 70 -4.58 10.66 1.10
CA ALA A 70 -3.82 11.63 1.90
C ALA A 70 -3.01 10.94 3.00
N ALA A 71 -3.56 9.89 3.61
CA ALA A 71 -2.91 9.11 4.66
C ALA A 71 -1.92 8.05 4.13
N LEU A 72 -1.72 7.97 2.81
CA LEU A 72 -0.92 6.92 2.19
C LEU A 72 0.57 7.02 2.58
N ARG A 73 1.09 5.94 3.17
CA ARG A 73 2.49 5.79 3.52
C ARG A 73 3.18 4.96 2.45
N ILE A 74 3.83 5.62 1.49
CA ILE A 74 4.62 4.93 0.46
C ILE A 74 6.05 4.84 0.94
N ARG A 75 6.46 3.63 1.32
CA ARG A 75 7.77 3.32 1.90
C ARG A 75 8.15 1.91 1.46
N SER A 76 9.36 1.50 1.85
CA SER A 76 9.71 0.09 1.81
C SER A 76 9.17 -0.63 3.04
N TRP A 77 8.72 -1.87 2.83
CA TRP A 77 8.05 -2.72 3.79
C TRP A 77 8.61 -4.13 3.70
N ILE A 78 8.64 -4.80 4.83
CA ILE A 78 8.97 -6.22 4.95
C ILE A 78 7.67 -7.01 5.02
N TYR A 79 7.32 -7.74 3.97
CA TYR A 79 6.22 -8.71 3.98
C TYR A 79 6.73 -10.07 4.48
N LEU A 80 6.36 -10.43 5.70
CA LEU A 80 6.88 -11.63 6.39
C LEU A 80 6.13 -12.91 6.02
N LYS A 81 4.82 -12.90 6.26
CA LYS A 81 3.96 -14.09 6.15
C LYS A 81 2.50 -13.72 6.03
N ASP A 82 1.72 -14.70 5.63
CA ASP A 82 0.27 -14.64 5.73
C ASP A 82 -0.24 -15.29 7.02
N THR A 83 -1.40 -14.82 7.45
CA THR A 83 -2.27 -15.51 8.40
C THR A 83 -3.54 -15.95 7.67
N THR A 84 -4.56 -16.39 8.41
CA THR A 84 -5.89 -16.61 7.83
C THR A 84 -6.62 -15.29 7.54
N ALA A 85 -6.30 -14.21 8.25
CA ALA A 85 -7.07 -12.96 8.24
C ALA A 85 -6.36 -11.77 7.57
N TYR A 86 -5.03 -11.75 7.54
CA TYR A 86 -4.22 -10.66 6.98
C TYR A 86 -2.78 -11.11 6.67
N SER A 87 -2.06 -10.30 5.89
CA SER A 87 -0.64 -10.42 5.65
C SER A 87 0.15 -9.56 6.65
N VAL A 88 1.23 -10.07 7.23
CA VAL A 88 2.04 -9.35 8.20
C VAL A 88 3.11 -8.53 7.49
N TRP A 89 3.01 -7.21 7.61
CA TRP A 89 4.02 -6.26 7.16
C TRP A 89 4.74 -5.66 8.37
N MET A 90 6.00 -5.29 8.18
CA MET A 90 6.81 -4.57 9.15
C MET A 90 7.51 -3.43 8.42
N ASP A 91 7.73 -2.29 9.08
CA ASP A 91 8.65 -1.30 8.51
C ASP A 91 10.09 -1.86 8.47
N GLU A 92 10.94 -1.28 7.63
CA GLU A 92 12.33 -1.71 7.49
C GLU A 92 13.17 -1.52 8.75
N ALA A 93 12.83 -0.54 9.60
CA ALA A 93 13.52 -0.29 10.86
C ALA A 93 13.19 -1.35 11.93
N GLY A 94 12.14 -2.16 11.72
CA GLY A 94 11.67 -3.15 12.67
C GLY A 94 11.01 -2.53 13.90
N GLU A 95 10.41 -1.35 13.77
CA GLU A 95 9.84 -0.59 14.90
C GLU A 95 8.33 -0.80 15.07
N GLN A 96 7.63 -1.12 13.98
CA GLN A 96 6.19 -1.28 13.94
C GLN A 96 5.78 -2.36 12.92
N ALA A 97 4.76 -3.13 13.27
CA ALA A 97 4.16 -4.14 12.40
C ALA A 97 2.66 -3.93 12.20
N TYR A 98 2.17 -4.42 11.05
CA TYR A 98 0.81 -4.20 10.58
C TYR A 98 0.19 -5.48 10.01
N GLY A 99 -1.08 -5.70 10.29
CA GLY A 99 -1.91 -6.70 9.61
C GLY A 99 -2.58 -6.09 8.39
N VAL A 100 -2.01 -6.35 7.21
CA VAL A 100 -2.35 -5.68 5.94
C VAL A 100 -3.27 -6.54 5.07
N LEU A 101 -4.23 -5.88 4.43
CA LEU A 101 -5.10 -6.46 3.39
C LEU A 101 -4.75 -5.90 2.01
N GLY A 102 -5.03 -6.68 0.97
CA GLY A 102 -5.02 -6.18 -0.40
C GLY A 102 -6.36 -5.56 -0.81
N LEU A 103 -6.38 -4.88 -1.97
CA LEU A 103 -7.59 -4.30 -2.57
C LEU A 103 -8.48 -5.38 -3.18
N THR A 104 -8.09 -5.91 -4.34
CA THR A 104 -8.81 -6.95 -5.09
C THR A 104 -8.05 -8.28 -5.15
N GLN A 105 -6.77 -8.27 -4.78
CA GLN A 105 -5.87 -9.42 -4.81
C GLN A 105 -5.16 -9.57 -3.47
N ARG A 106 -4.85 -10.80 -3.05
CA ARG A 106 -4.10 -11.00 -1.80
C ARG A 106 -2.66 -10.51 -2.00
N VAL A 107 -2.03 -10.03 -0.94
CA VAL A 107 -0.63 -9.59 -0.98
C VAL A 107 0.31 -10.67 -1.50
N ARG A 108 0.09 -11.93 -1.09
CA ARG A 108 0.86 -13.07 -1.59
C ARG A 108 0.83 -13.20 -3.12
N ASP A 109 -0.33 -12.94 -3.71
CA ASP A 109 -0.50 -13.01 -5.17
C ASP A 109 0.23 -11.83 -5.85
N LEU A 110 0.25 -10.64 -5.22
CA LEU A 110 1.08 -9.51 -5.66
C LEU A 110 2.59 -9.81 -5.58
N CYS A 111 2.99 -10.67 -4.65
CA CYS A 111 4.38 -11.07 -4.41
C CYS A 111 4.73 -12.42 -5.06
N GLN A 112 4.14 -12.73 -6.22
CA GLN A 112 4.45 -13.93 -7.02
C GLN A 112 4.31 -15.25 -6.24
N GLY A 113 3.35 -15.31 -5.31
CA GLY A 113 3.01 -16.52 -4.57
C GLY A 113 3.89 -16.80 -3.35
N GLY A 114 4.86 -15.95 -3.01
CA GLY A 114 5.75 -16.14 -1.85
C GLY A 114 5.66 -15.02 -0.82
N SER A 115 6.23 -15.29 0.36
CA SER A 115 6.41 -14.34 1.46
C SER A 115 7.89 -14.23 1.85
N GLY A 116 8.22 -13.31 2.76
CA GLY A 116 9.61 -13.03 3.13
C GLY A 116 10.29 -12.24 2.03
N VAL A 117 9.73 -11.07 1.75
CA VAL A 117 10.16 -10.16 0.68
C VAL A 117 10.16 -8.73 1.21
N ILE A 118 11.17 -7.95 0.81
CA ILE A 118 11.17 -6.50 0.93
C ILE A 118 10.53 -5.93 -0.33
N LEU A 119 9.63 -4.97 -0.18
CA LEU A 119 8.93 -4.35 -1.28
C LEU A 119 8.65 -2.87 -0.99
N THR A 120 8.55 -2.05 -2.04
CA THR A 120 8.05 -0.68 -1.93
C THR A 120 6.58 -0.63 -2.32
N ALA A 121 5.70 -0.16 -1.43
CA ALA A 121 4.27 -0.02 -1.69
C ALA A 121 3.64 1.07 -0.81
N GLY A 122 2.43 1.50 -1.18
CA GLY A 122 1.59 2.34 -0.34
C GLY A 122 0.85 1.51 0.71
N LEU A 123 0.78 2.03 1.93
CA LEU A 123 -0.03 1.50 3.03
C LEU A 123 -0.93 2.63 3.58
N MET A 124 -2.24 2.40 3.67
CA MET A 124 -3.19 3.39 4.18
C MET A 124 -4.20 2.78 5.17
N PRO A 125 -4.79 3.58 6.06
CA PRO A 125 -6.04 3.22 6.72
C PRO A 125 -7.20 3.28 5.73
N LEU A 126 -8.01 2.21 5.66
CA LEU A 126 -9.23 2.18 4.86
C LEU A 126 -10.21 1.15 5.44
N GLY A 127 -11.45 1.55 5.70
CA GLY A 127 -12.47 0.67 6.30
C GLY A 127 -12.06 0.05 7.64
N GLY A 128 -11.37 0.81 8.50
CA GLY A 128 -10.87 0.34 9.79
C GLY A 128 -9.72 -0.67 9.71
N ARG A 129 -9.10 -0.84 8.54
CA ARG A 129 -8.01 -1.80 8.31
C ARG A 129 -6.80 -1.13 7.68
N TRP A 130 -5.63 -1.74 7.83
CA TRP A 130 -4.46 -1.40 7.03
C TRP A 130 -4.56 -2.07 5.65
N VAL A 131 -4.46 -1.27 4.59
CA VAL A 131 -4.66 -1.72 3.20
C VAL A 131 -3.52 -1.24 2.33
N THR A 132 -3.00 -2.12 1.47
CA THR A 132 -2.01 -1.72 0.47
C THR A 132 -2.65 -1.07 -0.75
N ASP A 133 -1.98 -0.12 -1.39
CA ASP A 133 -2.43 0.51 -2.64
C ASP A 133 -2.37 -0.42 -3.88
N GLY A 134 -1.82 -1.63 -3.72
CA GLY A 134 -1.74 -2.64 -4.79
C GLY A 134 -0.65 -2.37 -5.83
N LEU A 135 0.16 -1.32 -5.68
CA LEU A 135 1.28 -1.01 -6.56
C LEU A 135 2.60 -1.38 -5.86
N VAL A 136 3.24 -2.45 -6.33
CA VAL A 136 4.47 -2.97 -5.73
C VAL A 136 5.68 -2.68 -6.62
N GLU A 137 6.75 -2.16 -6.05
CA GLU A 137 8.06 -1.93 -6.67
C GLU A 137 9.18 -2.58 -5.84
N ASN A 138 10.38 -2.72 -6.41
CA ASN A 138 11.60 -3.12 -5.70
C ASN A 138 11.48 -4.42 -4.86
N LEU A 139 10.98 -5.51 -5.45
CA LEU A 139 10.87 -6.79 -4.75
C LEU A 139 12.25 -7.42 -4.53
N ALA A 140 12.60 -7.71 -3.28
CA ALA A 140 13.83 -8.43 -2.92
C ALA A 140 13.51 -9.58 -1.95
N TRP A 141 13.85 -10.82 -2.34
CA TRP A 141 13.59 -12.01 -1.54
C TRP A 141 14.56 -12.11 -0.35
N LEU A 142 14.02 -12.36 0.83
CA LEU A 142 14.80 -12.57 2.04
C LEU A 142 15.26 -14.02 2.14
N GLY A 143 16.56 -14.21 2.40
CA GLY A 143 17.13 -15.51 2.73
C GLY A 143 16.63 -16.07 4.08
N PRO A 144 16.78 -17.38 4.34
CA PRO A 144 16.24 -18.03 5.54
C PRO A 144 16.69 -17.41 6.88
N ASN A 145 17.94 -16.96 6.96
CA ASN A 145 18.47 -16.35 8.19
C ASN A 145 17.80 -14.99 8.47
N TYR A 146 17.72 -14.11 7.47
CA TYR A 146 16.97 -12.86 7.59
C TYR A 146 15.51 -13.08 7.99
N ARG A 147 14.84 -14.08 7.40
CA ARG A 147 13.45 -14.41 7.75
C ARG A 147 13.30 -14.81 9.22
N ARG A 148 14.26 -15.56 9.76
CA ARG A 148 14.26 -15.97 11.17
C ARG A 148 14.37 -14.76 12.09
N ASP A 149 15.35 -13.90 11.83
CA ASP A 149 15.62 -12.72 12.65
C ASP A 149 14.45 -11.73 12.64
N LEU A 150 13.88 -11.50 11.45
CA LEU A 150 12.72 -10.62 11.30
C LEU A 150 11.44 -11.22 11.90
N THR A 151 11.30 -12.55 11.91
CA THR A 151 10.21 -13.22 12.63
C THR A 151 10.34 -13.01 14.14
N GLN A 152 11.56 -13.07 14.69
CA GLN A 152 11.81 -12.77 16.10
C GLN A 152 11.55 -11.29 16.42
N ALA A 153 11.94 -10.37 15.53
CA ALA A 153 11.61 -8.94 15.65
C ALA A 153 10.09 -8.72 15.69
N TYR A 154 9.35 -9.31 14.75
CA TYR A 154 7.88 -9.27 14.74
C TYR A 154 7.26 -9.78 16.04
N ASN A 155 7.75 -10.89 16.60
CA ASN A 155 7.22 -11.44 17.85
C ASN A 155 7.42 -10.45 19.02
N ARG A 156 8.57 -9.76 19.07
CA ARG A 156 8.84 -8.70 20.07
C ARG A 156 7.88 -7.52 19.91
N LEU A 157 7.65 -7.07 18.67
CA LEU A 157 6.70 -5.98 18.38
C LEU A 157 5.28 -6.33 18.82
N ARG A 158 4.84 -7.56 18.58
CA ARG A 158 3.52 -8.02 19.01
C ARG A 158 3.40 -8.04 20.54
N GLN A 159 4.42 -8.50 21.25
CA GLN A 159 4.45 -8.51 22.72
C GLN A 159 4.45 -7.10 23.31
N SER A 160 5.10 -6.14 22.64
CA SER A 160 5.18 -4.74 23.11
C SER A 160 4.02 -3.86 22.65
N GLY A 161 2.93 -4.41 22.11
CA GLY A 161 1.80 -3.62 21.61
C GLY A 161 2.08 -2.81 20.33
N ARG A 162 3.20 -3.07 19.64
CA ARG A 162 3.61 -2.40 18.39
C ARG A 162 3.20 -3.19 17.14
N PHE A 163 2.05 -3.85 17.23
CA PHE A 163 1.39 -4.52 16.12
C PHE A 163 -0.07 -4.09 16.07
N SER A 164 -0.56 -3.71 14.89
CA SER A 164 -1.99 -3.36 14.71
C SER A 164 -2.59 -3.89 13.41
N THR A 165 -3.88 -4.21 13.44
CA THR A 165 -4.68 -4.63 12.26
C THR A 165 -5.49 -3.49 11.63
N GLY A 166 -5.51 -2.31 12.26
CA GLY A 166 -6.15 -1.08 11.78
C GLY A 166 -5.57 0.18 12.43
N PRO A 167 -5.94 1.39 11.99
CA PRO A 167 -5.69 2.59 12.77
C PRO A 167 -6.41 2.47 14.14
N ALA A 168 -5.75 2.93 15.21
CA ALA A 168 -6.33 3.00 16.55
C ALA A 168 -7.30 4.18 16.67
#